data_AF-A0A1E8TZ13-F1
#
_entry.id   AF-A0A1E8TZ13-F1
#
_cell.length_a   1.000
_cell.length_b   1.000
_cell.length_c   1.000
_cell.angle_alpha   90.00
_cell.angle_beta   90.00
_cell.angle_gamma   90.00
#
_symmetry.space_group_name_H-M   'P 1'
#
loop_
_entity.id
_entity.type
_entity.pdbx_description
1 polymer ?
#
loop_
_entity_poly.entity_id
_entity_poly.type
_entity_poly.pdbx_seq_one_letter_code
_entity_poly.pdbx_strand_id
1 'polypeptide(L)'
;MAGNENDGLTSKQIKFIDAMLTEPTIDKACQKAGVSRATGHKYLKVAAVKKTLRLKQDEMMDKTTQMLYLASSNAVSVLNDIMMDAKINPFIRTQAAKAILEQSYKTHEIFGVVRQIEELRLEIEEVSKGDQRVTRTQGIIK
;
A
#
# COMPACT_ATOMS: atom_id res chain seq x y z
N MET A 1 0.17 -17.12 -13.73
CA MET A 1 -0.85 -18.12 -13.36
C MET A 1 -1.16 -17.94 -11.88
N ALA A 2 -2.18 -17.15 -11.55
CA ALA A 2 -2.61 -16.95 -10.16
C ALA A 2 -3.35 -18.23 -9.72
N GLY A 3 -2.75 -18.99 -8.81
CA GLY A 3 -3.40 -20.14 -8.18
C GLY A 3 -4.70 -19.69 -7.53
N ASN A 4 -5.75 -20.48 -7.68
CA ASN A 4 -7.10 -20.13 -7.26
C ASN A 4 -7.15 -20.01 -5.72
N GLU A 5 -7.00 -18.80 -5.17
CA GLU A 5 -7.02 -18.52 -3.71
C GLU A 5 -8.37 -18.82 -3.04
N ASN A 6 -9.33 -19.33 -3.81
CA ASN A 6 -10.66 -19.72 -3.38
C ASN A 6 -10.74 -21.17 -2.86
N ASP A 7 -9.62 -21.90 -2.75
CA ASP A 7 -9.57 -23.35 -2.49
C ASP A 7 -10.21 -23.84 -1.16
N GLY A 8 -10.81 -22.94 -0.38
CA GLY A 8 -11.65 -23.29 0.77
C GLY A 8 -12.85 -22.36 1.01
N LEU A 9 -13.19 -21.46 0.08
CA LEU A 9 -14.29 -20.50 0.24
C LEU A 9 -15.50 -20.90 -0.61
N THR A 10 -16.68 -20.88 0.03
CA THR A 10 -17.95 -21.08 -0.69
C THR A 10 -18.29 -19.87 -1.55
N SER A 11 -19.09 -20.06 -2.60
CA SER A 11 -19.52 -18.95 -3.47
C SER A 11 -20.27 -17.85 -2.71
N LYS A 12 -20.99 -18.18 -1.63
CA LYS A 12 -21.66 -17.19 -0.78
C LYS A 12 -20.67 -16.36 0.03
N GLN A 13 -19.58 -16.96 0.50
CA GLN A 13 -18.50 -16.24 1.19
C GLN A 13 -17.76 -15.31 0.23
N ILE A 14 -17.48 -15.76 -1.00
CA ILE A 14 -16.84 -14.92 -2.03
C ILE A 14 -17.71 -13.70 -2.34
N LYS A 15 -19.02 -13.90 -2.60
CA LYS A 15 -19.97 -12.78 -2.81
C LYS A 15 -20.01 -11.82 -1.62
N PHE A 16 -19.96 -12.34 -0.40
CA PHE A 16 -19.91 -11.51 0.81
C PHE A 16 -18.61 -10.69 0.89
N ILE A 17 -17.46 -11.29 0.58
CA ILE A 17 -16.17 -10.59 0.53
C ILE A 17 -16.21 -9.46 -0.51
N ASP A 18 -16.70 -9.72 -1.72
CA ASP A 18 -16.77 -8.70 -2.78
C ASP A 18 -17.74 -7.57 -2.41
N ALA A 19 -18.84 -7.90 -1.73
CA ALA A 19 -19.77 -6.90 -1.21
C ALA A 19 -19.13 -6.05 -0.10
N MET A 20 -18.32 -6.64 0.78
CA MET A 20 -17.59 -5.92 1.84
C MET A 20 -16.57 -4.91 1.29
N LEU A 21 -16.09 -5.08 0.06
CA LEU A 21 -15.17 -4.13 -0.59
C LEU A 21 -15.87 -2.90 -1.17
N THR A 22 -17.18 -2.99 -1.42
CA THR A 22 -17.93 -1.98 -2.17
C THR A 22 -19.04 -1.32 -1.38
N GLU A 23 -19.42 -1.90 -0.24
CA GLU A 23 -20.48 -1.38 0.61
C GLU A 23 -19.91 -0.76 1.90
N PRO A 24 -20.48 0.35 2.39
CA PRO A 24 -19.94 1.09 3.54
C PRO A 24 -20.21 0.40 4.89
N THR A 25 -21.02 -0.67 4.92
CA THR A 25 -21.39 -1.36 6.16
C THR A 25 -21.57 -2.86 5.92
N ILE A 26 -21.35 -3.67 6.97
CA ILE A 26 -21.57 -5.12 6.94
C ILE A 26 -23.02 -5.45 6.57
N ASP A 27 -23.99 -4.65 7.02
CA ASP A 27 -25.41 -4.84 6.72
C ASP A 27 -25.71 -4.74 5.22
N LYS A 28 -25.22 -3.67 4.58
CA LYS A 28 -25.37 -3.51 3.13
C LYS A 28 -24.59 -4.58 2.37
N ALA A 29 -23.41 -4.98 2.86
CA ALA A 29 -22.66 -6.08 2.28
C ALA A 29 -23.42 -7.42 2.36
N CYS A 30 -24.07 -7.71 3.50
CA CYS A 30 -24.93 -8.88 3.68
C CYS A 30 -26.11 -8.87 2.71
N GLN A 31 -26.79 -7.72 2.59
CA GLN A 31 -27.91 -7.55 1.66
C GLN A 31 -27.48 -7.80 0.20
N LYS A 32 -26.38 -7.16 -0.23
CA LYS A 32 -25.83 -7.30 -1.58
C LYS A 32 -25.36 -8.73 -1.88
N ALA A 33 -24.78 -9.41 -0.89
CA ALA A 33 -24.33 -10.78 -1.02
C ALA A 33 -25.46 -11.83 -0.90
N GLY A 34 -26.67 -11.41 -0.52
CA GLY A 34 -27.82 -12.31 -0.34
C GLY A 34 -27.66 -13.24 0.87
N VAL A 35 -27.05 -12.76 1.97
CA VAL A 35 -26.86 -13.52 3.21
C VAL A 35 -27.49 -12.81 4.40
N SER A 36 -27.90 -13.57 5.43
CA SER A 36 -28.40 -12.96 6.66
C SER A 36 -27.28 -12.25 7.41
N ARG A 37 -27.61 -11.22 8.22
CA ARG A 37 -26.65 -10.55 9.11
C ARG A 37 -25.87 -11.54 9.99
N ALA A 38 -26.59 -12.49 10.61
CA ALA A 38 -25.97 -13.51 11.46
C ALA A 38 -24.94 -14.35 10.69
N THR A 39 -25.24 -14.70 9.44
CA THR A 39 -24.31 -15.41 8.55
C THR A 39 -23.10 -14.55 8.20
N GLY A 40 -23.28 -13.27 7.85
CA GLY A 40 -22.17 -12.37 7.54
C GLY A 40 -21.21 -12.20 8.72
N HIS A 41 -21.74 -11.99 9.93
CA HIS A 41 -20.91 -11.95 11.15
C HIS A 41 -20.20 -13.28 11.42
N LYS A 42 -20.82 -14.42 11.11
CA LYS A 42 -20.16 -15.74 11.19
C LYS A 42 -19.03 -15.85 10.17
N TYR A 43 -19.21 -15.37 8.94
CA TYR A 43 -18.18 -15.37 7.90
C TYR A 43 -16.96 -14.55 8.32
N LEU A 44 -17.14 -13.40 8.96
CA LEU A 44 -16.03 -12.61 9.51
C LEU A 44 -15.26 -13.31 10.63
N LYS A 45 -15.74 -14.42 11.18
CA LYS A 45 -14.98 -15.25 12.13
C LYS A 45 -14.14 -16.33 11.44
N VAL A 46 -14.38 -16.59 10.15
CA VAL A 46 -13.64 -17.58 9.36
C VAL A 46 -12.30 -16.98 8.92
N ALA A 47 -11.20 -17.67 9.27
CA ALA A 47 -9.84 -17.20 8.98
C ALA A 47 -9.60 -16.99 7.47
N ALA A 48 -10.06 -17.92 6.63
CA ALA A 48 -9.96 -17.81 5.18
C ALA A 48 -10.67 -16.56 4.64
N VAL A 49 -11.89 -16.27 5.11
CA VAL A 49 -12.65 -15.07 4.70
C VAL A 49 -11.91 -13.79 5.07
N LYS A 50 -11.42 -13.69 6.31
CA LYS A 50 -10.65 -12.54 6.78
C LYS A 50 -9.38 -12.33 5.97
N LYS A 51 -8.64 -13.41 5.70
CA LYS A 51 -7.40 -13.37 4.92
C LYS A 51 -7.68 -12.87 3.50
N THR A 52 -8.63 -13.46 2.80
CA THR A 52 -8.97 -13.08 1.42
C THR A 52 -9.53 -11.65 1.35
N LEU A 53 -10.37 -11.25 2.32
CA LEU A 53 -10.85 -9.86 2.37
C LEU A 53 -9.70 -8.87 2.52
N ARG A 54 -8.75 -9.14 3.43
CA ARG A 54 -7.57 -8.29 3.62
C ARG A 54 -6.72 -8.23 2.37
N LEU A 55 -6.43 -9.37 1.73
CA LEU A 55 -5.66 -9.43 0.49
C LEU A 55 -6.29 -8.55 -0.60
N LYS A 56 -7.61 -8.66 -0.81
CA LYS A 56 -8.30 -7.81 -1.80
C LYS A 56 -8.32 -6.33 -1.43
N GLN A 57 -8.40 -6.01 -0.13
CA GLN A 57 -8.29 -4.62 0.34
C GLN A 57 -6.90 -4.06 0.06
N ASP A 58 -5.85 -4.85 0.31
CA ASP A 58 -4.47 -4.49 0.04
C ASP A 58 -4.27 -4.27 -1.49
N GLU A 59 -4.76 -5.17 -2.33
CA GLU A 59 -4.73 -5.02 -3.81
C GLU A 59 -5.45 -3.74 -4.29
N MET A 60 -6.61 -3.41 -3.70
CA MET A 60 -7.33 -2.18 -4.01
C MET A 60 -6.55 -0.94 -3.57
N MET A 61 -5.86 -1.01 -2.43
CA MET A 61 -5.02 0.08 -1.94
C MET A 61 -3.79 0.26 -2.84
N ASP A 62 -3.17 -0.83 -3.31
CA ASP A 62 -2.05 -0.78 -4.24
C ASP A 62 -2.45 -0.09 -5.55
N LYS A 63 -3.61 -0.48 -6.11
CA LYS A 63 -4.16 0.19 -7.30
C LYS A 63 -4.45 1.67 -7.05
N THR A 64 -5.00 2.00 -5.88
CA THR A 64 -5.26 3.39 -5.49
C THR A 64 -3.97 4.20 -5.39
N THR A 65 -2.93 3.61 -4.82
CA THR A 65 -1.60 4.21 -4.71
C THR A 65 -1.00 4.48 -6.09
N GLN A 66 -1.13 3.55 -7.03
CA GLN A 66 -0.70 3.76 -8.42
C GLN A 66 -1.44 4.93 -9.08
N MET A 67 -2.76 5.04 -8.88
CA MET A 67 -3.54 6.16 -9.42
C MET A 67 -3.12 7.50 -8.79
N LEU A 68 -2.79 7.51 -7.50
CA LEU A 68 -2.26 8.69 -6.81
C LEU A 68 -0.89 9.11 -7.37
N TYR A 69 0.00 8.17 -7.67
CA TYR A 69 1.28 8.48 -8.32
C TYR A 69 1.08 9.11 -9.69
N LEU A 70 0.19 8.56 -10.51
CA LEU A 70 -0.13 9.13 -11.81
C LEU A 70 -0.72 10.54 -11.68
N ALA A 71 -1.70 10.74 -10.80
CA ALA A 71 -2.31 12.04 -10.56
C ALA A 71 -1.29 13.08 -10.08
N SER A 72 -0.36 12.67 -9.20
CA SER A 72 0.71 13.52 -8.70
C SER A 72 1.68 13.91 -9.82
N SER A 73 2.05 12.97 -10.70
CA SER A 73 2.89 13.25 -11.87
C SER A 73 2.23 14.25 -12.82
N ASN A 74 0.93 14.08 -13.10
CA ASN A 74 0.17 15.01 -13.91
C ASN A 74 0.10 16.41 -13.28
N ALA A 75 -0.08 16.50 -11.95
CA ALA A 75 -0.09 17.78 -11.25
C ALA A 75 1.26 18.50 -11.38
N VAL A 76 2.39 17.77 -11.31
CA VAL A 76 3.72 18.35 -11.55
C VAL A 76 3.84 18.89 -12.98
N SER A 77 3.33 18.16 -13.99
CA SER A 77 3.31 18.66 -15.37
C SER A 77 2.53 19.96 -15.50
N VAL A 78 1.33 20.03 -14.90
CA VAL A 78 0.50 21.25 -14.92
C VAL A 78 1.23 22.42 -14.26
N LEU A 79 1.87 22.21 -13.11
CA LEU A 79 2.65 23.26 -12.45
C LEU A 79 3.83 23.72 -13.31
N ASN A 80 4.50 22.79 -14.01
CA ASN A 80 5.59 23.12 -14.92
C ASN A 80 5.11 23.98 -16.11
N ASP A 81 3.98 23.60 -16.71
CA ASP A 81 3.38 24.34 -17.82
C ASP A 81 3.01 25.77 -17.39
N ILE A 82 2.37 25.92 -16.21
CA ILE A 82 2.05 27.23 -15.63
C ILE A 82 3.31 28.05 -15.40
N MET A 83 4.36 27.44 -14.83
CA MET A 83 5.63 28.13 -14.53
C MET A 83 6.32 28.64 -15.80
N MET A 84 6.29 27.85 -16.87
CA MET A 84 7.00 28.13 -18.13
C MET A 84 6.22 29.04 -19.09
N ASP A 85 4.90 29.18 -18.93
CA ASP A 85 4.10 30.06 -19.78
C ASP A 85 4.33 31.55 -19.47
N ALA A 86 5.04 32.24 -20.36
CA ALA A 86 5.34 33.67 -20.24
C ALA A 86 4.11 34.59 -20.30
N LYS A 87 2.95 34.08 -20.74
CA LYS A 87 1.69 34.84 -20.79
C LYS A 87 0.96 34.87 -19.45
N ILE A 88 1.28 33.94 -18.54
CA ILE A 88 0.70 33.88 -17.20
C ILE A 88 1.33 34.96 -16.32
N ASN A 89 0.53 35.50 -15.40
CA ASN A 89 0.97 36.49 -14.42
C ASN A 89 2.25 36.02 -13.69
N PRO A 90 3.31 36.86 -13.61
CA PRO A 90 4.58 36.48 -12.98
C PRO A 90 4.45 35.90 -11.57
N PHE A 91 3.55 36.44 -10.74
CA PHE A 91 3.32 35.92 -9.39
C PHE A 91 2.80 34.47 -9.41
N ILE A 92 1.85 34.16 -10.29
CA ILE A 92 1.30 32.78 -10.42
C ILE A 92 2.38 31.81 -10.89
N ARG A 93 3.24 32.23 -11.82
CA ARG A 93 4.39 31.43 -12.27
C ARG A 93 5.37 31.15 -11.13
N THR A 94 5.69 32.16 -10.32
CA THR A 94 6.53 32.01 -9.13
C THR A 94 5.90 31.07 -8.10
N GLN A 95 4.58 31.12 -7.90
CA GLN A 95 3.89 30.21 -6.99
C GLN A 95 3.97 28.74 -7.48
N ALA A 96 3.83 28.50 -8.78
CA ALA A 96 4.00 27.17 -9.36
C ALA A 96 5.46 26.66 -9.19
N ALA A 97 6.45 27.52 -9.46
CA ALA A 97 7.86 27.20 -9.24
C ALA A 97 8.14 26.85 -7.77
N LYS A 98 7.60 27.66 -6.84
CA LYS A 98 7.75 27.46 -5.39
C LYS A 98 7.16 26.12 -4.96
N ALA A 99 5.97 25.77 -5.44
CA ALA A 99 5.33 24.50 -5.11
C ALA A 99 6.16 23.29 -5.58
N ILE A 100 6.74 23.34 -6.80
CA ILE A 100 7.63 22.28 -7.32
C ILE A 100 8.88 22.16 -6.45
N LEU A 101 9.53 23.28 -6.10
CA LEU A 101 10.75 23.28 -5.28
C LEU A 101 10.48 22.75 -3.87
N GLU A 102 9.42 23.22 -3.21
CA GLU A 102 9.03 22.74 -1.87
C GLU A 102 8.78 21.22 -1.86
N GLN A 103 8.08 20.69 -2.87
CA GLN A 103 7.84 19.26 -2.95
C GLN A 103 9.12 18.47 -3.27
N SER A 104 10.04 19.04 -4.06
CA SER A 104 11.34 18.43 -4.38
C SER A 104 12.21 18.30 -3.12
N TYR A 105 12.30 19.35 -2.29
CA TYR A 105 13.06 19.31 -1.05
C TYR A 105 12.50 18.28 -0.06
N LYS A 106 11.18 18.28 0.16
CA LYS A 106 10.52 17.28 1.01
C LYS A 106 10.79 15.84 0.54
N THR A 107 10.74 15.64 -0.77
CA THR A 107 10.98 14.32 -1.38
C THR A 107 12.43 13.88 -1.16
N HIS A 108 13.40 14.79 -1.34
CA HIS A 108 14.81 14.52 -1.08
C HIS A 108 15.06 14.16 0.41
N GLU A 109 14.47 14.90 1.34
CA GLU A 109 14.59 14.63 2.79
C GLU A 109 14.02 13.24 3.15
N ILE A 110 12.82 12.92 2.65
CA ILE A 110 12.18 11.62 2.90
C ILE A 110 13.04 10.48 2.34
N PHE A 111 13.52 10.60 1.10
CA PHE A 111 14.38 9.56 0.52
C PHE A 111 15.73 9.43 1.21
N GLY A 112 16.28 10.52 1.74
CA GLY A 112 17.47 10.48 2.59
C GLY A 112 17.25 9.62 3.83
N VAL A 113 16.11 9.81 4.52
CA VAL A 113 15.74 9.02 5.71
C VAL A 113 15.49 7.55 5.35
N VAL A 114 14.73 7.28 4.29
CA VAL A 114 14.44 5.90 3.85
C VAL A 114 15.74 5.15 3.53
N ARG A 115 16.67 5.80 2.82
CA ARG A 115 17.98 5.21 2.49
C ARG A 115 18.79 4.87 3.74
N GLN A 116 18.84 5.77 4.71
CA GLN A 116 19.52 5.52 5.99
C GLN A 116 18.89 4.34 6.74
N ILE A 117 17.55 4.19 6.70
CA ILE A 117 16.86 3.05 7.31
C ILE A 117 17.22 1.74 6.60
N GLU A 118 17.31 1.75 5.28
CA GLU A 118 17.71 0.57 4.49
C GLU A 118 19.17 0.17 4.77
N GLU A 119 20.08 1.14 4.80
CA GLU A 119 21.50 0.93 5.15
C GLU A 119 21.63 0.32 6.56
N LEU A 120 20.94 0.89 7.56
CA LEU A 120 20.94 0.35 8.93
C LEU A 120 20.36 -1.06 9.02
N ARG A 121 19.29 -1.37 8.26
CA ARG A 121 18.70 -2.72 8.22
C ARG A 121 19.71 -3.74 7.69
N LEU A 122 20.45 -3.39 6.64
CA LEU A 122 21.49 -4.25 6.08
C LEU A 122 22.63 -4.48 7.08
N GLU A 123 23.09 -3.43 7.76
CA GLU A 123 24.12 -3.56 8.80
C GLU A 123 23.68 -4.48 9.95
N ILE A 124 22.45 -4.31 10.45
CA ILE A 124 21.89 -5.17 11.50
C ILE A 124 21.82 -6.63 11.03
N GLU A 125 21.42 -6.87 9.78
CA GLU A 125 21.34 -8.21 9.21
C GLU A 125 22.73 -8.87 9.17
N GLU A 126 23.76 -8.15 8.73
CA GLU A 126 25.13 -8.66 8.67
C GLU A 126 25.73 -8.94 10.06
N VAL A 127 25.48 -8.07 11.05
CA VAL A 127 25.87 -8.32 12.45
C VAL A 127 25.19 -9.59 12.98
N SER A 128 23.88 -9.75 12.74
CA SER A 128 23.13 -10.93 13.19
C SER A 128 23.63 -12.24 12.57
N LYS A 129 24.05 -12.22 11.29
CA LYS A 129 24.67 -13.36 10.62
C LYS A 129 26.07 -13.67 11.19
N GLY A 130 26.82 -12.65 11.56
CA GLY A 130 28.12 -12.77 12.23
C GLY A 130 28.03 -13.54 13.55
N ASP A 131 27.11 -13.15 14.42
CA ASP A 131 26.91 -13.79 15.74
C ASP A 131 26.46 -15.26 15.62
N GLN A 132 25.66 -15.58 14.60
CA GLN A 132 25.25 -16.96 14.30
C GLN A 132 26.40 -17.84 13.78
N ARG A 133 27.39 -17.27 13.07
CA ARG A 133 28.59 -18.00 12.63
C ARG A 133 29.55 -18.27 13.78
N VAL A 134 29.71 -17.32 14.71
CA VAL A 134 30.56 -17.48 15.90
C VAL A 134 30.02 -18.57 16.84
N THR A 135 28.71 -18.56 17.10
CA THR A 135 28.03 -19.56 17.95
C THR A 135 28.05 -20.98 17.35
N ARG A 136 27.92 -21.12 16.03
CA ARG A 136 28.09 -22.43 15.34
C ARG A 136 29.51 -22.97 15.44
N THR A 137 30.52 -22.11 15.28
CA THR A 137 31.92 -22.54 15.36
C THR A 137 32.29 -22.97 16.77
N GLN A 138 31.80 -22.30 17.81
CA GLN A 138 32.03 -22.69 19.22
C GLN A 138 31.29 -23.98 19.63
N GLY A 139 30.16 -24.30 19.00
CA GLY A 139 29.41 -25.54 19.26
C GLY A 139 30.02 -26.81 18.66
N ILE A 140 30.97 -26.69 17.72
CA ILE A 140 31.64 -27.81 17.05
C ILE A 140 32.93 -28.24 17.79
N ILE A 141 33.45 -27.41 18.71
CA ILE A 141 34.69 -27.67 19.47
C ILE A 141 34.37 -28.32 20.85
N LYS A 142 33.39 -29.22 20.93
CA LYS A 142 33.14 -30.06 22.11
C LYS A 142 32.99 -31.52 21.74
#